data_AF-A0A1G9TYJ0-F1
#
_entry.id   AF-A0A1G9TYJ0-F1
#
_cell.length_a   1.000
_cell.length_b   1.000
_cell.length_c   1.000
_cell.angle_alpha   90.00
_cell.angle_beta   90.00
_cell.angle_gamma   90.00
#
_symmetry.space_group_name_H-M   'P 1'
#
loop_
_entity.id
_entity.type
_entity.pdbx_description
1 polymer ?
#
loop_
_entity_poly.entity_id
_entity_poly.type
_entity_poly.pdbx_seq_one_letter_code
_entity_poly.pdbx_strand_id
1 'polypeptide(L)'
;MLFRTLPRRTAVLLTAATLAAATACSSPTGTDAEASAAASPSRSTYGTQTPLVGNSNYGAIGLTATTLSIKAEAGTVRTDELGVTFIQPRVDESADLTVRRALWDGTEAWSATVPVPDGAADMQAQLSLDPAIGVVSVWFSGPDAPSEDGAIILRNTDAMANQVTWLDVETGRAVSEDLMVSAFDLAGASVRTNEDFVGAIVMEDESTTSGVLHVDADLTLGGSAWGELISAEGDFQLSGVSQWNSVPLFTLVDKNDDSNNIVQLGSTELLTADSDAIRYIPGPTHLGLKHNEDLWLVDGTGDVTTVDTSACELGNNHLYPTISDTALYTGLARVSLADQSVECLADIAPTPDAKIAGEFSDGALLLTSALSNAQVRGTWLVPADRSEAVELDSLGPVEVHADHIVSIVDGSDSTFVDVYDYRDLLPAQQ
;
A
#
# COMPACT_ATOMS: atom_id res chain seq x y z
N MET A 1 28.82 -40.73 16.33
CA MET A 1 28.43 -40.65 17.76
C MET A 1 27.36 -39.56 17.86
N LEU A 2 26.12 -39.98 18.11
CA LEU A 2 25.00 -39.08 18.35
C LEU A 2 25.14 -38.43 19.73
N PHE A 3 24.95 -37.12 19.83
CA PHE A 3 24.38 -36.52 21.02
C PHE A 3 23.24 -35.59 20.63
N ARG A 4 22.03 -36.13 20.76
CA ARG A 4 20.76 -35.42 20.91
C ARG A 4 20.70 -34.85 22.33
N THR A 5 20.37 -33.57 22.47
CA THR A 5 19.70 -33.04 23.68
C THR A 5 18.85 -31.83 23.35
N LEU A 6 17.54 -32.05 23.29
CA LEU A 6 16.44 -31.15 23.68
C LEU A 6 15.66 -31.92 24.79
N PRO A 7 14.73 -31.34 25.59
CA PRO A 7 14.40 -29.94 25.89
C PRO A 7 14.16 -29.68 27.42
N ARG A 8 13.91 -28.43 27.82
CA ARG A 8 13.21 -28.05 29.07
C ARG A 8 12.13 -27.03 28.67
N ARG A 9 10.85 -27.40 28.47
CA ARG A 9 9.74 -27.58 29.44
C ARG A 9 9.51 -26.43 30.46
N THR A 10 8.47 -25.64 30.11
CA THR A 10 7.33 -25.15 30.91
C THR A 10 7.53 -24.08 32.00
N ALA A 11 6.79 -22.97 31.86
CA ALA A 11 5.78 -22.53 32.83
C ALA A 11 4.68 -21.68 32.16
N VAL A 12 3.46 -22.24 32.15
CA VAL A 12 2.18 -21.55 31.88
C VAL A 12 1.68 -21.00 33.22
N LEU A 13 1.17 -19.77 33.25
CA LEU A 13 0.35 -19.27 34.36
C LEU A 13 -0.91 -18.57 33.80
N LEU A 14 -1.99 -19.37 33.69
CA LEU A 14 -3.36 -18.88 33.73
C LEU A 14 -3.68 -18.40 35.14
N THR A 15 -4.30 -17.23 35.28
CA THR A 15 -5.15 -16.93 36.44
C THR A 15 -6.47 -16.32 35.98
N ALA A 16 -7.53 -17.12 36.08
CA ALA A 16 -8.91 -16.68 36.06
C ALA A 16 -9.38 -16.57 37.51
N ALA A 17 -10.05 -15.46 37.86
CA ALA A 17 -10.82 -15.35 39.09
C ALA A 17 -12.08 -14.52 38.82
N THR A 18 -13.21 -15.23 38.70
CA THR A 18 -14.56 -14.68 38.80
C THR A 18 -14.97 -14.64 40.27
N LEU A 19 -15.71 -13.60 40.67
CA LEU A 19 -16.67 -13.66 41.78
C LEU A 19 -17.69 -12.54 41.62
N ALA A 20 -18.94 -12.96 41.40
CA ALA A 20 -20.13 -12.14 41.39
C ALA A 20 -20.61 -11.87 42.83
N ALA A 21 -21.24 -10.73 43.06
CA ALA A 21 -22.26 -10.57 44.09
C ALA A 21 -23.32 -9.56 43.65
N ALA A 22 -24.53 -10.07 43.46
CA ALA A 22 -25.75 -9.34 43.23
C ALA A 22 -26.34 -8.83 44.55
N THR A 23 -26.91 -7.63 44.53
CA THR A 23 -27.96 -7.20 45.48
C THR A 23 -29.08 -6.52 44.72
N ALA A 24 -30.29 -6.97 44.99
CA ALA A 24 -31.52 -6.66 44.28
C ALA A 24 -32.37 -5.58 44.97
N CYS A 25 -33.39 -5.13 44.22
CA CYS A 25 -34.62 -4.40 44.60
C CYS A 25 -34.45 -2.88 44.83
N SER A 26 -35.13 -2.01 44.10
CA SER A 26 -36.61 -1.95 44.07
C SER A 26 -37.12 -1.12 42.88
N SER A 27 -38.19 -1.57 42.23
CA SER A 27 -39.02 -0.76 41.33
C SER A 27 -40.13 -0.05 42.11
N PRO A 28 -40.66 1.07 41.58
CA PRO A 28 -42.10 1.24 41.49
C PRO A 28 -42.55 1.50 40.05
N THR A 29 -43.64 0.83 39.70
CA THR A 29 -44.51 1.01 38.54
C THR A 29 -45.18 2.38 38.50
N GLY A 30 -45.37 2.94 37.30
CA GLY A 30 -46.34 4.02 37.06
C GLY A 30 -46.06 4.82 35.79
N THR A 31 -46.73 4.42 34.71
CA THR A 31 -46.91 5.09 33.41
C THR A 31 -47.17 6.60 33.48
N ASP A 32 -46.53 7.37 32.59
CA ASP A 32 -47.22 8.24 31.65
C ASP A 32 -46.29 8.58 30.47
N ALA A 33 -46.83 8.39 29.26
CA ALA A 33 -46.19 8.66 28.00
C ALA A 33 -46.28 10.14 27.68
N GLU A 34 -45.17 10.86 27.81
CA GLU A 34 -44.95 12.10 27.08
C GLU A 34 -43.83 11.85 26.07
N ALA A 35 -44.23 11.94 24.80
CA ALA A 35 -43.35 11.88 23.65
C ALA A 35 -42.36 13.05 23.71
N SER A 36 -41.22 12.81 24.37
CA SER A 36 -40.03 13.59 24.09
C SER A 36 -39.46 13.00 22.82
N ALA A 37 -39.58 13.74 21.71
CA ALA A 37 -38.81 13.47 20.50
C ALA A 37 -37.36 13.30 20.95
N ALA A 38 -36.87 12.06 20.91
CA ALA A 38 -35.47 11.78 21.15
C ALA A 38 -34.73 12.60 20.10
N ALA A 39 -34.02 13.63 20.55
CA ALA A 39 -33.08 14.33 19.69
C ALA A 39 -32.23 13.26 19.03
N SER A 40 -32.23 13.23 17.70
CA SER A 40 -31.28 12.40 16.96
C SER A 40 -29.92 12.58 17.61
N PRO A 41 -29.18 11.48 17.92
CA PRO A 41 -27.86 11.62 18.51
C PRO A 41 -27.08 12.62 17.68
N SER A 42 -26.61 13.69 18.32
CA SER A 42 -25.78 14.69 17.67
C SER A 42 -24.62 13.92 17.05
N ARG A 43 -24.53 13.93 15.72
CA ARG A 43 -23.35 13.48 15.00
C ARG A 43 -22.19 14.21 15.66
N SER A 44 -21.36 13.52 16.45
CA SER A 44 -20.00 13.99 16.61
C SER A 44 -19.50 14.01 15.19
N THR A 45 -19.33 15.19 14.61
CA THR A 45 -18.81 15.31 13.25
C THR A 45 -17.48 14.59 13.27
N TYR A 46 -17.42 13.44 12.62
CA TYR A 46 -16.15 12.89 12.22
C TYR A 46 -15.71 13.83 11.08
N GLY A 47 -14.42 14.17 11.04
CA GLY A 47 -13.97 15.31 10.24
C GLY A 47 -14.22 16.69 10.86
N THR A 48 -13.14 17.47 10.94
CA THR A 48 -13.14 18.82 11.53
C THR A 48 -12.53 19.87 10.61
N GLN A 49 -11.96 19.44 9.48
CA GLN A 49 -11.20 20.27 8.57
C GLN A 49 -11.96 20.48 7.25
N THR A 50 -11.70 21.60 6.59
CA THR A 50 -12.19 21.84 5.24
C THR A 50 -11.24 21.15 4.25
N PRO A 51 -11.74 20.38 3.27
CA PRO A 51 -10.89 19.77 2.25
C PRO A 51 -10.16 20.83 1.42
N LEU A 52 -8.92 20.54 1.01
CA LEU A 52 -8.07 21.48 0.29
C LEU A 52 -8.42 21.58 -1.19
N VAL A 53 -8.71 20.44 -1.83
CA VAL A 53 -9.16 20.41 -3.23
C VAL A 53 -10.68 20.42 -3.26
N GLY A 54 -11.29 19.60 -2.40
CA GLY A 54 -12.73 19.41 -2.37
C GLY A 54 -13.24 18.76 -3.67
N ASN A 55 -14.36 18.05 -3.56
CA ASN A 55 -15.05 17.52 -4.72
C ASN A 55 -16.53 17.89 -4.60
N SER A 56 -17.09 18.51 -5.64
CA SER A 56 -18.48 18.99 -5.63
C SER A 56 -19.50 17.88 -5.35
N ASN A 57 -19.15 16.64 -5.67
CA ASN A 57 -20.00 15.46 -5.45
C ASN A 57 -19.99 15.01 -3.99
N TYR A 58 -18.92 15.29 -3.24
CA TYR A 58 -18.76 14.79 -1.87
C TYR A 58 -19.77 15.44 -0.92
N GLY A 59 -20.09 16.71 -1.15
CA GLY A 59 -21.10 17.41 -0.36
C GLY A 59 -22.51 16.84 -0.50
N ALA A 60 -22.86 16.32 -1.68
CA ALA A 60 -24.18 15.75 -1.94
C ALA A 60 -24.43 14.44 -1.18
N ILE A 61 -23.37 13.71 -0.87
CA ILE A 61 -23.41 12.45 -0.12
C ILE A 61 -22.96 12.60 1.35
N GLY A 62 -22.71 13.81 1.84
CA GLY A 62 -22.40 14.08 3.25
C GLY A 62 -20.94 14.26 3.63
N LEU A 63 -20.00 13.93 2.73
CA LEU A 63 -18.56 14.08 2.92
C LEU A 63 -18.16 15.56 2.80
N THR A 64 -18.53 16.35 3.80
CA THR A 64 -18.40 17.82 3.80
C THR A 64 -17.22 18.34 4.62
N ALA A 65 -16.65 17.49 5.47
CA ALA A 65 -15.48 17.78 6.29
C ALA A 65 -14.54 16.58 6.26
N THR A 66 -13.24 16.85 6.37
CA THR A 66 -12.18 15.84 6.39
C THR A 66 -11.65 15.63 7.80
N THR A 67 -11.23 14.40 8.12
CA THR A 67 -10.43 14.10 9.31
C THR A 67 -9.04 14.69 9.16
N LEU A 68 -8.49 14.58 7.96
CA LEU A 68 -7.17 15.05 7.56
C LEU A 68 -7.22 15.65 6.16
N SER A 69 -6.56 16.80 5.98
CA SER A 69 -6.35 17.41 4.66
C SER A 69 -4.92 17.92 4.56
N ILE A 70 -4.17 17.40 3.58
CA ILE A 70 -2.73 17.62 3.43
C ILE A 70 -2.43 18.16 2.04
N LYS A 71 -1.45 19.07 1.99
CA LYS A 71 -0.70 19.42 0.78
C LYS A 71 0.72 18.87 0.93
N ALA A 72 1.15 18.06 -0.02
CA ALA A 72 2.47 17.45 -0.12
C ALA A 72 3.22 17.94 -1.38
N GLU A 73 4.53 17.75 -1.42
CA GLU A 73 5.32 17.89 -2.65
C GLU A 73 4.82 16.86 -3.69
N ALA A 74 4.89 17.19 -4.98
CA ALA A 74 4.30 16.37 -6.05
C ALA A 74 4.87 14.93 -6.08
N GLY A 75 3.97 13.94 -6.03
CA GLY A 75 4.31 12.52 -6.10
C GLY A 75 4.88 11.91 -4.81
N THR A 76 4.95 12.69 -3.72
CA THR A 76 5.63 12.29 -2.47
C THR A 76 4.67 11.83 -1.37
N VAL A 77 3.67 11.02 -1.74
CA VAL A 77 2.68 10.46 -0.81
C VAL A 77 2.73 8.94 -0.85
N ARG A 78 2.79 8.31 0.32
CA ARG A 78 2.66 6.86 0.50
C ARG A 78 1.67 6.57 1.62
N THR A 79 0.70 5.69 1.34
CA THR A 79 -0.38 5.31 2.26
C THR A 79 -0.16 3.87 2.75
N ASP A 80 -0.62 3.62 3.97
CA ASP A 80 -0.73 2.27 4.55
C ASP A 80 -1.95 2.22 5.47
N GLU A 81 -2.24 1.06 6.04
CA GLU A 81 -3.42 0.84 6.87
C GLU A 81 -3.59 1.80 8.05
N LEU A 82 -2.50 2.35 8.58
CA LEU A 82 -2.54 3.21 9.76
C LEU A 82 -2.52 4.70 9.41
N GLY A 83 -2.00 5.08 8.25
CA GLY A 83 -1.91 6.47 7.89
C GLY A 83 -1.20 6.78 6.58
N VAL A 84 -0.72 8.02 6.49
CA VAL A 84 -0.06 8.58 5.33
C VAL A 84 1.29 9.16 5.71
N THR A 85 2.32 8.79 4.96
CA THR A 85 3.65 9.40 5.01
C THR A 85 3.83 10.29 3.78
N PHE A 86 4.30 11.52 3.99
CA PHE A 86 4.43 12.49 2.91
C PHE A 86 5.55 13.51 3.15
N ILE A 87 6.00 14.16 2.08
CA ILE A 87 6.95 15.29 2.15
C ILE A 87 6.17 16.60 2.07
N GLN A 88 6.40 17.52 3.01
CA GLN A 88 5.82 18.85 2.95
C GLN A 88 6.41 19.67 1.81
N PRO A 89 5.62 20.52 1.12
CA PRO A 89 6.14 21.40 0.09
C PRO A 89 7.27 22.29 0.65
N ARG A 90 8.42 22.24 0.00
CA ARG A 90 9.58 23.06 0.35
C ARG A 90 9.31 24.54 0.10
N VAL A 91 9.96 25.40 0.89
CA VAL A 91 9.92 26.87 0.72
C VAL A 91 10.86 27.30 -0.41
N ASP A 92 11.97 26.58 -0.58
CA ASP A 92 12.91 26.68 -1.69
C ASP A 92 13.57 25.32 -1.94
N GLU A 93 14.09 25.13 -3.15
CA GLU A 93 14.69 23.88 -3.65
C GLU A 93 15.84 23.34 -2.78
N SER A 94 16.60 24.23 -2.10
CA SER A 94 17.74 23.83 -1.27
C SER A 94 17.39 23.54 0.18
N ALA A 95 16.15 23.77 0.60
CA ALA A 95 15.72 23.55 1.96
C ALA A 95 15.63 22.05 2.28
N ASP A 96 16.10 21.66 3.46
CA ASP A 96 15.91 20.31 3.99
C ASP A 96 14.43 19.88 3.90
N LEU A 97 14.22 18.62 3.54
CA LEU A 97 12.89 18.03 3.42
C LEU A 97 12.29 17.84 4.82
N THR A 98 11.00 18.14 4.94
CA THR A 98 10.22 17.79 6.13
C THR A 98 9.31 16.63 5.79
N VAL A 99 9.70 15.43 6.20
CA VAL A 99 8.91 14.20 6.06
C VAL A 99 7.99 14.11 7.27
N ARG A 100 6.71 13.86 7.05
CA ARG A 100 5.71 13.75 8.11
C ARG A 100 4.89 12.50 7.93
N ARG A 101 4.43 11.98 9.06
CA ARG A 101 3.40 10.95 9.09
C ARG A 101 2.21 11.42 9.90
N ALA A 102 1.04 11.25 9.32
CA ALA A 102 -0.23 11.47 9.99
C ALA A 102 -1.05 10.19 9.97
N LEU A 103 -1.75 9.90 11.06
CA LEU A 103 -2.73 8.83 11.13
C LEU A 103 -4.04 9.31 10.49
N TRP A 104 -4.91 8.36 10.14
CA TRP A 104 -6.17 8.68 9.46
C TRP A 104 -7.12 9.57 10.26
N ASP A 105 -7.00 9.58 11.59
CA ASP A 105 -7.73 10.47 12.50
C ASP A 105 -7.21 11.93 12.50
N GLY A 106 -6.13 12.20 11.77
CA GLY A 106 -5.49 13.51 11.66
C GLY A 106 -4.39 13.77 12.68
N THR A 107 -4.11 12.83 13.58
CA THR A 107 -3.02 12.94 14.55
C THR A 107 -1.67 12.83 13.84
N GLU A 108 -0.76 13.77 14.09
CA GLU A 108 0.64 13.60 13.67
C GLU A 108 1.30 12.50 14.50
N ALA A 109 1.79 11.45 13.83
CA ALA A 109 2.55 10.40 14.46
C ALA A 109 4.00 10.85 14.73
N TRP A 110 4.63 11.44 13.71
CA TRP A 110 5.98 12.00 13.80
C TRP A 110 6.27 12.97 12.64
N SER A 111 7.35 13.73 12.81
CA SER A 111 7.97 14.54 11.78
C SER A 111 9.49 14.41 11.85
N ALA A 112 10.12 14.24 10.69
CA ALA A 112 11.56 14.10 10.55
C ALA A 112 12.09 15.09 9.50
N THR A 113 13.29 15.61 9.75
CA THR A 113 14.02 16.44 8.79
C THR A 113 15.02 15.58 8.05
N VAL A 114 14.97 15.59 6.72
CA VAL A 114 15.91 14.88 5.84
C VAL A 114 16.70 15.93 5.07
N PRO A 115 18.03 16.01 5.25
CA PRO A 115 18.86 16.96 4.53
C PRO A 115 18.76 16.74 3.01
N VAL A 116 18.74 17.83 2.24
CA VAL A 116 18.92 17.74 0.79
C VAL A 116 20.41 17.58 0.50
N PRO A 117 20.85 16.50 -0.18
CA PRO A 117 22.26 16.33 -0.52
C PRO A 117 22.78 17.44 -1.42
N ASP A 118 24.08 17.71 -1.33
CA ASP A 118 24.75 18.65 -2.24
C ASP A 118 24.54 18.23 -3.70
N GLY A 119 23.97 19.12 -4.52
CA GLY A 119 23.68 18.85 -5.93
C GLY A 119 22.28 18.34 -6.22
N ALA A 120 21.46 18.04 -5.21
CA ALA A 120 20.08 17.54 -5.38
C ALA A 120 18.99 18.62 -5.23
N ALA A 121 19.37 19.90 -5.10
CA ALA A 121 18.41 20.99 -4.85
C ALA A 121 17.34 21.10 -5.95
N ASP A 122 17.77 21.03 -7.22
CA ASP A 122 16.91 21.12 -8.41
C ASP A 122 16.25 19.78 -8.79
N MET A 123 16.41 18.74 -7.96
CA MET A 123 15.85 17.41 -8.18
C MET A 123 14.50 17.25 -7.47
N GLN A 124 13.68 16.36 -8.02
CA GLN A 124 12.38 16.04 -7.45
C GLN A 124 12.56 15.00 -6.33
N ALA A 125 12.04 15.28 -5.15
CA ALA A 125 12.03 14.29 -4.08
C ALA A 125 11.06 13.14 -4.42
N GLN A 126 11.39 11.94 -3.96
CA GLN A 126 10.63 10.71 -4.21
C GLN A 126 10.53 9.91 -2.92
N LEU A 127 9.47 9.12 -2.81
CA LEU A 127 9.28 8.14 -1.74
C LEU A 127 9.16 6.73 -2.31
N SER A 128 9.78 5.75 -1.67
CA SER A 128 9.46 4.33 -1.88
C SER A 128 8.98 3.72 -0.57
N LEU A 129 8.24 2.61 -0.63
CA LEU A 129 7.68 1.94 0.56
C LEU A 129 7.83 0.42 0.46
N ASP A 130 8.27 -0.21 1.55
CA ASP A 130 8.11 -1.65 1.80
C ASP A 130 7.03 -1.80 2.88
N PRO A 131 5.79 -2.15 2.50
CA PRO A 131 4.66 -2.13 3.43
C PRO A 131 4.72 -3.25 4.48
N ALA A 132 5.48 -4.33 4.24
CA ALA A 132 5.53 -5.45 5.19
C ALA A 132 6.41 -5.19 6.41
N ILE A 133 7.47 -4.39 6.24
CA ILE A 133 8.35 -3.97 7.35
C ILE A 133 8.11 -2.54 7.78
N GLY A 134 7.25 -1.79 7.08
CA GLY A 134 7.00 -0.39 7.39
C GLY A 134 8.25 0.47 7.26
N VAL A 135 8.91 0.41 6.10
CA VAL A 135 10.08 1.25 5.82
C VAL A 135 9.82 2.09 4.57
N VAL A 136 10.12 3.38 4.66
CA VAL A 136 10.02 4.34 3.56
C VAL A 136 11.39 4.90 3.25
N SER A 137 11.77 4.96 1.97
CA SER A 137 12.98 5.65 1.51
C SER A 137 12.64 7.04 0.98
N VAL A 138 13.55 7.98 1.19
CA VAL A 138 13.57 9.32 0.60
C VAL A 138 14.79 9.39 -0.29
N TRP A 139 14.55 9.72 -1.55
CA TRP A 139 15.58 9.86 -2.58
C TRP A 139 15.17 10.96 -3.58
N PHE A 140 16.05 11.30 -4.51
CA PHE A 140 15.87 12.38 -5.46
C PHE A 140 15.99 11.88 -6.89
N SER A 141 15.05 12.24 -7.75
CA SER A 141 15.12 12.01 -9.19
C SER A 141 15.52 13.29 -9.92
N GLY A 142 16.57 13.19 -10.73
CA GLY A 142 16.91 14.23 -11.71
C GLY A 142 15.82 14.37 -12.78
N PRO A 143 15.85 15.44 -13.58
CA PRO A 143 14.82 15.78 -14.57
C PRO A 143 14.77 14.85 -15.80
N ASP A 144 15.34 13.64 -15.76
CA ASP A 144 15.43 12.80 -16.96
C ASP A 144 14.04 12.43 -17.49
N ALA A 145 13.93 12.49 -18.82
CA ALA A 145 12.72 12.16 -19.55
C ALA A 145 12.27 10.71 -19.22
N PRO A 146 10.95 10.47 -19.06
CA PRO A 146 10.45 9.10 -18.97
C PRO A 146 10.91 8.29 -20.18
N SER A 147 11.25 7.01 -19.97
CA SER A 147 11.59 6.12 -21.08
C SER A 147 10.36 5.95 -21.97
N GLU A 148 10.52 6.06 -23.30
CA GLU A 148 9.40 5.94 -24.23
C GLU A 148 8.96 4.47 -24.47
N ASP A 149 9.69 3.48 -23.94
CA ASP A 149 9.62 2.08 -24.39
C ASP A 149 9.35 1.04 -23.27
N GLY A 150 8.52 1.35 -22.27
CA GLY A 150 8.06 0.34 -21.28
C GLY A 150 9.17 -0.32 -20.44
N ALA A 151 10.41 0.15 -20.56
CA ALA A 151 11.55 -0.27 -19.77
C ALA A 151 11.46 0.33 -18.38
N ILE A 152 11.80 -0.48 -17.37
CA ILE A 152 11.92 -0.02 -15.99
C ILE A 152 12.77 1.25 -15.91
N ILE A 153 12.22 2.25 -15.22
CA ILE A 153 12.94 3.51 -15.00
C ILE A 153 13.73 3.36 -13.71
N LEU A 154 15.00 2.98 -13.87
CA LEU A 154 15.99 3.03 -12.80
C LEU A 154 16.67 4.39 -12.82
N ARG A 155 16.58 5.14 -11.72
CA ARG A 155 17.15 6.49 -11.60
C ARG A 155 18.54 6.41 -10.98
N ASN A 156 19.55 6.94 -11.68
CA ASN A 156 20.90 7.01 -11.13
C ASN A 156 20.93 7.90 -9.89
N THR A 157 21.60 7.42 -8.84
CA THR A 157 21.72 8.13 -7.56
C THR A 157 22.96 9.04 -7.48
N ASP A 158 23.87 9.01 -8.46
CA ASP A 158 25.08 9.85 -8.48
C ASP A 158 24.75 11.34 -8.36
N ALA A 159 23.62 11.73 -8.95
CA ALA A 159 23.13 13.10 -8.96
C ALA A 159 22.79 13.61 -7.55
N MET A 160 22.43 12.71 -6.63
CA MET A 160 22.18 12.99 -5.20
C MET A 160 23.33 12.52 -4.29
N ALA A 161 24.55 12.50 -4.82
CA ALA A 161 25.75 12.02 -4.13
C ALA A 161 25.58 10.62 -3.52
N ASN A 162 24.75 9.78 -4.15
CA ASN A 162 24.45 8.41 -3.73
C ASN A 162 23.83 8.27 -2.33
N GLN A 163 23.31 9.36 -1.78
CA GLN A 163 22.71 9.37 -0.45
C GLN A 163 21.22 9.07 -0.51
N VAL A 164 20.79 8.05 0.24
CA VAL A 164 19.38 7.73 0.46
C VAL A 164 19.11 7.73 1.96
N THR A 165 17.94 8.23 2.35
CA THR A 165 17.50 8.20 3.75
C THR A 165 16.32 7.26 3.91
N TRP A 166 16.41 6.31 4.82
CA TRP A 166 15.31 5.44 5.19
C TRP A 166 14.71 5.88 6.51
N LEU A 167 13.39 5.79 6.61
CA LEU A 167 12.65 6.07 7.81
C LEU A 167 11.78 4.86 8.17
N ASP A 168 11.81 4.51 9.44
CA ASP A 168 10.85 3.59 10.03
C ASP A 168 9.48 4.27 10.11
N VAL A 169 8.47 3.65 9.52
CA VAL A 169 7.12 4.19 9.39
C VAL A 169 6.46 4.38 10.77
N GLU A 170 6.74 3.52 11.74
CA GLU A 170 6.11 3.59 13.05
C GLU A 170 6.67 4.75 13.90
N THR A 171 7.99 4.91 13.91
CA THR A 171 8.71 5.76 14.86
C THR A 171 9.28 7.04 14.24
N GLY A 172 9.41 7.10 12.92
CA GLY A 172 10.10 8.19 12.22
C GLY A 172 11.62 8.19 12.42
N ARG A 173 12.18 7.12 12.99
CA ARG A 173 13.64 6.94 13.09
C ARG A 173 14.22 6.93 11.68
N ALA A 174 15.19 7.81 11.44
CA ALA A 174 15.84 7.93 10.14
C ALA A 174 17.30 7.44 10.18
N VAL A 175 17.73 6.81 9.09
CA VAL A 175 19.12 6.43 8.81
C VAL A 175 19.44 6.85 7.38
N SER A 176 20.55 7.57 7.20
CA SER A 176 21.03 7.98 5.88
C SER A 176 22.35 7.30 5.59
N GLU A 177 22.48 6.66 4.42
CA GLU A 177 23.70 5.99 4.00
C GLU A 177 24.11 6.44 2.59
N ASP A 178 25.42 6.41 2.33
CA ASP A 178 25.98 6.50 0.98
C ASP A 178 26.01 5.10 0.37
N LEU A 179 25.11 4.88 -0.59
CA LEU A 179 24.93 3.57 -1.24
C LEU A 179 26.19 3.10 -1.96
N MET A 180 27.02 4.01 -2.48
CA MET A 180 28.21 3.63 -3.22
C MET A 180 29.28 2.99 -2.34
N VAL A 181 29.32 3.33 -1.05
CA VAL A 181 30.23 2.69 -0.09
C VAL A 181 29.98 1.19 -0.02
N SER A 182 28.72 0.76 0.05
CA SER A 182 28.33 -0.65 0.06
C SER A 182 28.35 -1.29 -1.33
N ALA A 183 28.13 -0.51 -2.39
CA ALA A 183 28.17 -1.00 -3.76
C ALA A 183 29.57 -1.51 -4.18
N PHE A 184 30.64 -0.94 -3.63
CA PHE A 184 32.01 -1.38 -3.93
C PHE A 184 32.27 -2.85 -3.60
N ASP A 185 31.67 -3.37 -2.53
CA ASP A 185 31.80 -4.79 -2.15
C ASP A 185 31.10 -5.73 -3.16
N LEU A 186 30.21 -5.18 -3.99
CA LEU A 186 29.48 -5.86 -5.07
C LEU A 186 30.03 -5.52 -6.46
N ALA A 187 31.27 -5.03 -6.54
CA ALA A 187 31.90 -4.58 -7.79
C ALA A 187 31.12 -3.48 -8.55
N GLY A 188 30.32 -2.69 -7.82
CA GLY A 188 29.51 -1.62 -8.38
C GLY A 188 30.33 -0.42 -8.83
N ALA A 189 30.00 0.09 -10.02
CA ALA A 189 30.48 1.36 -10.56
C ALA A 189 29.44 2.48 -10.41
N SER A 190 28.15 2.14 -10.35
CA SER A 190 27.06 3.07 -10.04
C SER A 190 25.91 2.35 -9.33
N VAL A 191 25.01 3.12 -8.71
CA VAL A 191 23.79 2.63 -8.08
C VAL A 191 22.56 3.35 -8.61
N ARG A 192 21.44 2.62 -8.71
CA ARG A 192 20.19 3.14 -9.25
C ARG A 192 19.01 2.72 -8.39
N THR A 193 18.05 3.61 -8.15
CA THR A 193 16.86 3.33 -7.34
C THR A 193 15.57 3.51 -8.14
N ASN A 194 14.42 3.18 -7.53
CA ASN A 194 13.09 3.20 -8.13
C ASN A 194 12.02 3.48 -7.07
N GLU A 195 10.86 4.01 -7.49
CA GLU A 195 9.75 4.40 -6.62
C GLU A 195 9.06 3.25 -5.88
N ASP A 196 9.18 2.03 -6.40
CA ASP A 196 8.63 0.82 -5.80
C ASP A 196 9.66 0.06 -4.96
N PHE A 197 10.90 0.57 -4.87
CA PHE A 197 12.03 -0.12 -4.25
C PHE A 197 12.72 0.73 -3.17
N VAL A 198 12.73 0.20 -1.94
CA VAL A 198 13.38 0.84 -0.77
C VAL A 198 14.91 0.66 -0.78
N GLY A 199 15.45 -0.01 -1.80
CA GLY A 199 16.88 -0.25 -1.98
C GLY A 199 17.47 0.40 -3.23
N ALA A 200 18.56 -0.18 -3.73
CA ALA A 200 19.17 0.21 -4.99
C ALA A 200 19.74 -0.99 -5.75
N ILE A 201 19.62 -0.94 -7.07
CA ILE A 201 20.30 -1.84 -8.00
C ILE A 201 21.74 -1.37 -8.16
N VAL A 202 22.69 -2.29 -8.00
CA VAL A 202 24.12 -2.04 -8.19
C VAL A 202 24.52 -2.44 -9.60
N MET A 203 25.15 -1.52 -10.30
CA MET A 203 25.52 -1.66 -11.70
C MET A 203 27.05 -1.73 -11.82
N GLU A 204 27.59 -2.77 -12.48
CA GLU A 204 29.01 -2.85 -12.86
C GLU A 204 29.34 -1.88 -14.00
N ASP A 205 28.39 -1.73 -14.92
CA ASP A 205 28.44 -0.79 -16.04
C ASP A 205 27.02 -0.32 -16.38
N GLU A 206 26.84 0.49 -17.43
CA GLU A 206 25.54 1.06 -17.79
C GLU A 206 24.42 0.03 -18.05
N SER A 207 24.79 -1.22 -18.36
CA SER A 207 23.89 -2.31 -18.79
C SER A 207 23.97 -3.57 -17.94
N THR A 208 25.00 -3.71 -17.09
CA THR A 208 25.27 -4.94 -16.34
C THR A 208 24.99 -4.74 -14.85
N THR A 209 24.00 -5.47 -14.33
CA THR A 209 23.72 -5.51 -12.88
C THR A 209 24.71 -6.44 -12.18
N SER A 210 25.37 -5.97 -11.12
CA SER A 210 26.31 -6.76 -10.32
C SER A 210 25.71 -7.22 -8.98
N GLY A 211 24.72 -6.51 -8.47
CA GLY A 211 24.07 -6.85 -7.21
C GLY A 211 22.94 -5.91 -6.85
N VAL A 212 22.43 -6.07 -5.64
CA VAL A 212 21.32 -5.29 -5.10
C VAL A 212 21.60 -4.96 -3.64
N LEU A 213 21.35 -3.70 -3.29
CA LEU A 213 21.30 -3.22 -1.92
C LEU A 213 19.85 -3.13 -1.48
N HIS A 214 19.53 -3.62 -0.29
CA HIS A 214 18.17 -3.64 0.26
C HIS A 214 18.22 -3.38 1.75
N VAL A 215 17.10 -2.92 2.31
CA VAL A 215 17.03 -2.50 3.72
C VAL A 215 16.08 -3.38 4.50
N ASP A 216 16.51 -3.75 5.70
CA ASP A 216 15.70 -4.51 6.65
C ASP A 216 14.86 -3.61 7.58
N ALA A 217 14.00 -4.24 8.39
CA ALA A 217 13.15 -3.54 9.37
C ALA A 217 13.96 -2.74 10.41
N ASP A 218 15.22 -3.11 10.67
CA ASP A 218 16.11 -2.38 11.57
C ASP A 218 16.79 -1.18 10.89
N LEU A 219 16.44 -0.88 9.63
CA LEU A 219 17.05 0.13 8.77
C LEU A 219 18.53 -0.17 8.49
N THR A 220 18.89 -1.45 8.47
CA THR A 220 20.24 -1.90 8.13
C THR A 220 20.32 -2.19 6.65
N LEU A 221 21.36 -1.66 6.00
CA LEU A 221 21.63 -1.91 4.59
C LEU A 221 22.33 -3.28 4.42
N GLY A 222 21.68 -4.17 3.69
CA GLY A 222 22.22 -5.43 3.21
C GLY A 222 22.58 -5.37 1.73
N GLY A 223 23.45 -6.29 1.30
CA GLY A 223 23.86 -6.43 -0.09
C GLY A 223 23.84 -7.90 -0.53
N SER A 224 23.36 -8.14 -1.74
CA SER A 224 23.36 -9.46 -2.38
C SER A 224 23.94 -9.37 -3.78
N ALA A 225 24.81 -10.31 -4.14
CA ALA A 225 25.35 -10.37 -5.48
C ALA A 225 24.25 -10.82 -6.46
N TRP A 226 24.26 -10.31 -7.68
CA TRP A 226 23.23 -10.61 -8.68
C TRP A 226 23.15 -12.11 -8.98
N GLY A 227 24.30 -12.77 -9.09
CA GLY A 227 24.38 -14.22 -9.32
C GLY A 227 23.84 -15.09 -8.17
N GLU A 228 23.61 -14.53 -6.99
CA GLU A 228 22.97 -15.24 -5.86
C GLU A 228 21.45 -15.08 -5.85
N LEU A 229 20.94 -14.03 -6.51
CA LEU A 229 19.52 -13.70 -6.56
C LEU A 229 18.81 -14.33 -7.76
N ILE A 230 19.51 -14.61 -8.85
CA ILE A 230 18.90 -15.18 -10.05
C ILE A 230 18.79 -16.70 -9.91
N SER A 231 17.55 -17.19 -9.81
CA SER A 231 17.25 -18.62 -9.69
C SER A 231 17.33 -19.38 -11.02
N ALA A 232 17.16 -18.68 -12.14
CA ALA A 232 17.02 -19.28 -13.46
C ALA A 232 18.29 -19.13 -14.33
N GLU A 233 18.65 -20.20 -15.04
CA GLU A 233 19.68 -20.13 -16.09
C GLU A 233 19.08 -19.46 -17.34
N GLY A 234 19.63 -18.32 -17.78
CA GLY A 234 19.14 -17.62 -18.96
C GLY A 234 19.74 -16.21 -19.11
N ASP A 235 19.43 -15.55 -20.21
CA ASP A 235 19.79 -14.15 -20.44
C ASP A 235 18.56 -13.27 -20.21
N PHE A 236 18.39 -12.85 -18.96
CA PHE A 236 17.25 -12.06 -18.52
C PHE A 236 17.55 -10.56 -18.51
N GLN A 237 16.53 -9.77 -18.80
CA GLN A 237 16.50 -8.33 -18.59
C GLN A 237 15.63 -8.01 -17.38
N LEU A 238 16.12 -7.16 -16.48
CA LEU A 238 15.30 -6.60 -15.40
C LEU A 238 14.23 -5.67 -15.98
N SER A 239 12.96 -5.96 -15.71
CA SER A 239 11.80 -5.19 -16.18
C SER A 239 10.94 -4.60 -15.07
N GLY A 240 11.11 -5.05 -13.84
CA GLY A 240 10.46 -4.51 -12.65
C GLY A 240 11.28 -4.77 -11.39
N VAL A 241 11.28 -3.83 -10.45
CA VAL A 241 11.92 -3.97 -9.14
C VAL A 241 11.00 -3.41 -8.08
N SER A 242 10.86 -4.15 -6.99
CA SER A 242 10.21 -3.70 -5.77
C SER A 242 10.88 -4.36 -4.56
N GLN A 243 10.38 -4.08 -3.35
CA GLN A 243 10.80 -4.76 -2.13
C GLN A 243 9.56 -5.22 -1.37
N TRP A 244 9.63 -6.42 -0.81
CA TRP A 244 8.62 -6.88 0.12
C TRP A 244 9.25 -7.69 1.25
N ASN A 245 8.95 -7.29 2.47
CA ASN A 245 9.45 -7.95 3.68
C ASN A 245 10.99 -8.01 3.73
N SER A 246 11.65 -6.89 3.42
CA SER A 246 13.12 -6.77 3.30
C SER A 246 13.75 -7.57 2.16
N VAL A 247 12.96 -8.23 1.31
CA VAL A 247 13.48 -9.05 0.22
C VAL A 247 13.22 -8.35 -1.12
N PRO A 248 14.23 -8.21 -2.00
CA PRO A 248 14.02 -7.68 -3.34
C PRO A 248 13.05 -8.54 -4.15
N LEU A 249 12.09 -7.90 -4.80
CA LEU A 249 11.12 -8.51 -5.71
C LEU A 249 11.46 -8.07 -7.13
N PHE A 250 11.69 -9.01 -8.03
CA PHE A 250 12.06 -8.71 -9.41
C PHE A 250 11.04 -9.26 -10.39
N THR A 251 10.86 -8.51 -11.47
CA THR A 251 10.31 -9.05 -12.73
C THR A 251 11.43 -9.10 -13.74
N LEU A 252 11.62 -10.27 -14.32
CA LEU A 252 12.64 -10.56 -15.30
C LEU A 252 11.98 -10.98 -16.62
N VAL A 253 12.42 -10.38 -17.72
CA VAL A 253 12.02 -10.75 -19.09
C VAL A 253 13.13 -11.57 -19.72
N ASP A 254 12.83 -12.75 -20.27
CA ASP A 254 13.82 -13.48 -21.07
C ASP A 254 14.02 -12.75 -22.40
N LYS A 255 15.27 -12.32 -22.67
CA LYS A 255 15.58 -11.54 -23.89
C LYS A 255 15.38 -12.33 -25.19
N ASN A 256 15.27 -13.65 -25.12
CA ASN A 256 15.09 -14.51 -26.28
C ASN A 256 13.64 -14.98 -26.46
N ASP A 257 12.82 -14.91 -25.40
CA ASP A 257 11.46 -15.45 -25.38
C ASP A 257 10.60 -14.80 -24.29
N ASP A 258 9.86 -13.75 -24.64
CA ASP A 258 8.95 -13.02 -23.74
C ASP A 258 7.81 -13.88 -23.14
N SER A 259 7.70 -15.17 -23.50
CA SER A 259 6.76 -16.11 -22.88
C SER A 259 7.28 -16.76 -21.58
N ASN A 260 8.56 -16.56 -21.24
CA ASN A 260 9.20 -17.12 -20.03
C ASN A 260 9.64 -16.03 -19.05
N ASN A 261 8.75 -15.08 -18.76
CA ASN A 261 9.03 -14.05 -17.78
C ASN A 261 8.87 -14.56 -16.36
N ILE A 262 9.75 -14.11 -15.48
CA ILE A 262 9.86 -14.61 -14.12
C ILE A 262 9.57 -13.49 -13.14
N VAL A 263 8.73 -13.78 -12.15
CA VAL A 263 8.64 -13.01 -10.92
C VAL A 263 9.33 -13.80 -9.82
N GLN A 264 10.28 -13.15 -9.15
CA GLN A 264 11.08 -13.78 -8.10
C GLN A 264 11.18 -12.87 -6.87
N LEU A 265 11.15 -13.48 -5.69
CA LEU A 265 11.38 -12.82 -4.40
C LEU A 265 12.70 -13.34 -3.84
N GLY A 266 13.71 -12.47 -3.86
CA GLY A 266 15.09 -12.85 -3.59
C GLY A 266 15.55 -13.89 -4.62
N SER A 267 16.02 -15.03 -4.13
CA SER A 267 16.43 -16.18 -4.95
C SER A 267 15.31 -17.20 -5.21
N THR A 268 14.08 -16.90 -4.79
CA THR A 268 12.94 -17.81 -4.95
C THR A 268 12.09 -17.37 -6.14
N GLU A 269 11.97 -18.25 -7.13
CA GLU A 269 11.01 -18.09 -8.22
C GLU A 269 9.58 -18.24 -7.68
N LEU A 270 8.76 -17.20 -7.85
CA LEU A 270 7.36 -17.20 -7.43
C LEU A 270 6.44 -17.63 -8.57
N LEU A 271 6.69 -17.12 -9.78
CA LEU A 271 5.86 -17.36 -10.95
C LEU A 271 6.69 -17.26 -12.23
N THR A 272 6.39 -18.12 -13.19
CA THR A 272 6.84 -18.02 -14.57
C THR A 272 5.62 -17.96 -15.49
N ALA A 273 5.51 -16.91 -16.31
CA ALA A 273 4.38 -16.65 -17.20
C ALA A 273 4.77 -15.72 -18.37
N ASP A 274 3.87 -15.51 -19.32
CA ASP A 274 4.06 -14.59 -20.43
C ASP A 274 4.01 -13.10 -20.00
N SER A 275 4.84 -12.29 -20.66
CA SER A 275 5.38 -11.04 -20.12
C SER A 275 4.41 -9.93 -19.75
N ASP A 276 3.26 -9.83 -20.42
CA ASP A 276 2.49 -8.60 -20.45
C ASP A 276 1.47 -8.46 -19.32
N ALA A 277 1.13 -9.56 -18.63
CA ALA A 277 -0.01 -9.59 -17.70
C ALA A 277 0.32 -9.87 -16.23
N ILE A 278 1.58 -10.18 -15.86
CA ILE A 278 1.89 -10.41 -14.44
C ILE A 278 1.85 -9.07 -13.70
N ARG A 279 1.03 -9.00 -12.65
CA ARG A 279 0.91 -7.85 -11.75
C ARG A 279 1.06 -8.33 -10.33
N TYR A 280 1.76 -7.56 -9.52
CA TYR A 280 1.92 -7.84 -8.12
C TYR A 280 1.56 -6.63 -7.29
N ILE A 281 1.14 -6.88 -6.05
CA ILE A 281 0.82 -5.84 -5.08
C ILE A 281 1.40 -6.22 -3.72
N PRO A 282 2.46 -5.54 -3.26
CA PRO A 282 3.00 -5.75 -1.92
C PRO A 282 2.01 -5.23 -0.88
N GLY A 283 1.65 -6.08 0.10
CA GLY A 283 0.82 -5.71 1.24
C GLY A 283 1.56 -5.84 2.56
N PRO A 284 0.92 -5.54 3.70
CA PRO A 284 1.57 -5.59 5.01
C PRO A 284 1.89 -7.02 5.48
N THR A 285 1.09 -8.01 5.07
CA THR A 285 1.24 -9.40 5.53
C THR A 285 1.42 -10.41 4.40
N HIS A 286 0.95 -10.07 3.20
CA HIS A 286 1.03 -10.91 2.01
C HIS A 286 1.43 -10.08 0.79
N LEU A 287 2.01 -10.75 -0.20
CA LEU A 287 2.20 -10.25 -1.55
C LEU A 287 1.16 -10.91 -2.46
N GLY A 288 0.36 -10.10 -3.13
CA GLY A 288 -0.58 -10.57 -4.15
C GLY A 288 0.11 -10.69 -5.50
N LEU A 289 -0.12 -11.80 -6.22
CA LEU A 289 0.32 -12.01 -7.59
C LEU A 289 -0.89 -12.33 -8.46
N LYS A 290 -1.04 -11.66 -9.60
CA LYS A 290 -2.10 -11.89 -10.56
C LYS A 290 -1.52 -12.08 -11.95
N HIS A 291 -2.05 -13.05 -12.68
CA HIS A 291 -1.77 -13.25 -14.08
C HIS A 291 -3.04 -13.75 -14.77
N ASN A 292 -3.61 -12.94 -15.68
CA ASN A 292 -4.90 -13.21 -16.31
C ASN A 292 -6.01 -13.49 -15.26
N GLU A 293 -6.61 -14.68 -15.28
CA GLU A 293 -7.65 -15.11 -14.33
C GLU A 293 -7.09 -15.86 -13.11
N ASP A 294 -5.78 -16.09 -13.09
CA ASP A 294 -5.09 -16.76 -12.00
C ASP A 294 -4.59 -15.76 -10.95
N LEU A 295 -4.66 -16.18 -9.69
CA LEU A 295 -4.29 -15.38 -8.54
C LEU A 295 -3.52 -16.25 -7.53
N TRP A 296 -2.46 -15.69 -6.97
CA TRP A 296 -1.66 -16.31 -5.92
C TRP A 296 -1.42 -15.32 -4.78
N LEU A 297 -1.22 -15.88 -3.59
CA LEU A 297 -0.76 -15.16 -2.41
C LEU A 297 0.60 -15.72 -2.00
N VAL A 298 1.51 -14.83 -1.63
CA VAL A 298 2.77 -15.18 -1.00
C VAL A 298 2.72 -14.71 0.45
N ASP A 299 2.97 -15.61 1.40
CA ASP A 299 2.99 -15.27 2.82
C ASP A 299 4.36 -14.77 3.29
N GLY A 300 4.46 -14.30 4.54
CA GLY A 300 5.70 -13.74 5.09
C GLY A 300 6.87 -14.72 5.18
N THR A 301 6.65 -16.02 4.95
CA THR A 301 7.72 -17.02 4.84
C THR A 301 8.22 -17.24 3.41
N GLY A 302 7.53 -16.65 2.43
CA GLY A 302 7.78 -16.82 1.00
C GLY A 302 7.00 -17.98 0.37
N ASP A 303 6.09 -18.62 1.12
CA ASP A 303 5.29 -19.73 0.60
C ASP A 303 4.20 -19.20 -0.34
N VAL A 304 4.15 -19.76 -1.56
CA VAL A 304 3.18 -19.38 -2.61
C VAL A 304 1.96 -20.29 -2.56
N THR A 305 0.77 -19.71 -2.49
CA THR A 305 -0.50 -20.43 -2.53
C THR A 305 -1.36 -19.93 -3.68
N THR A 306 -1.82 -20.84 -4.55
CA THR A 306 -2.83 -20.54 -5.56
C THR A 306 -4.19 -20.35 -4.90
N VAL A 307 -4.86 -19.24 -5.24
CA VAL A 307 -6.21 -18.93 -4.76
C VAL A 307 -7.23 -19.58 -5.70
N ASP A 308 -8.21 -20.30 -5.15
CA ASP A 308 -9.31 -20.88 -5.94
C ASP A 308 -10.33 -19.79 -6.32
N THR A 309 -10.13 -19.20 -7.49
CA THR A 309 -11.00 -18.17 -8.06
C THR A 309 -12.07 -18.73 -8.98
N SER A 310 -12.28 -20.06 -9.02
CA SER A 310 -13.20 -20.70 -9.98
C SER A 310 -14.66 -20.23 -9.91
N ALA A 311 -15.06 -19.64 -8.77
CA ALA A 311 -16.39 -19.05 -8.58
C ALA A 311 -16.48 -17.56 -8.99
N CYS A 312 -15.35 -16.89 -9.26
CA CYS A 312 -15.25 -15.47 -9.57
C CYS A 312 -14.56 -15.26 -10.93
N GLU A 313 -15.19 -14.50 -11.83
CA GLU A 313 -14.45 -13.94 -12.96
C GLU A 313 -13.62 -12.75 -12.44
N LEU A 314 -12.30 -12.83 -12.51
CA LEU A 314 -11.41 -11.75 -12.05
C LEU A 314 -11.38 -10.60 -13.05
N GLY A 315 -11.73 -10.89 -14.31
CA GLY A 315 -11.95 -9.94 -15.37
C GLY A 315 -10.64 -9.45 -15.97
N ASN A 316 -10.51 -9.62 -17.29
CA ASN A 316 -9.34 -9.14 -18.05
C ASN A 316 -9.14 -7.60 -17.98
N ASN A 317 -10.17 -6.83 -17.60
CA ASN A 317 -10.09 -5.38 -17.43
C ASN A 317 -9.51 -4.95 -16.07
N HIS A 318 -9.37 -5.86 -15.11
CA HIS A 318 -8.90 -5.58 -13.76
C HIS A 318 -7.49 -6.14 -13.57
N LEU A 319 -6.53 -5.53 -14.24
CA LEU A 319 -5.14 -5.98 -14.23
C LEU A 319 -4.46 -5.76 -12.88
N TYR A 320 -4.81 -4.67 -12.18
CA TYR A 320 -4.13 -4.24 -10.95
C TYR A 320 -4.94 -4.61 -9.71
N PRO A 321 -4.53 -5.64 -8.95
CA PRO A 321 -5.11 -5.93 -7.64
C PRO A 321 -4.75 -4.84 -6.62
N THR A 322 -5.54 -4.74 -5.55
CA THR A 322 -5.22 -3.98 -4.34
C THR A 322 -5.22 -4.92 -3.14
N ILE A 323 -4.58 -4.53 -2.06
CA ILE A 323 -4.44 -5.36 -0.86
C ILE A 323 -4.52 -4.50 0.39
N SER A 324 -5.19 -5.01 1.42
CA SER A 324 -5.21 -4.48 2.77
C SER A 324 -4.54 -5.43 3.76
N ASP A 325 -4.63 -5.15 5.06
CA ASP A 325 -4.20 -6.08 6.11
C ASP A 325 -5.01 -7.39 6.18
N THR A 326 -6.26 -7.34 5.71
CA THR A 326 -7.25 -8.39 5.92
C THR A 326 -7.70 -9.05 4.64
N ALA A 327 -7.60 -8.38 3.49
CA ALA A 327 -8.05 -8.92 2.21
C ALA A 327 -7.22 -8.45 1.01
N LEU A 328 -7.18 -9.28 -0.03
CA LEU A 328 -6.79 -8.88 -1.37
C LEU A 328 -8.05 -8.67 -2.22
N TYR A 329 -8.05 -7.63 -3.04
CA TYR A 329 -9.14 -7.31 -3.94
C TYR A 329 -8.67 -7.32 -5.40
N THR A 330 -9.42 -8.00 -6.26
CA THR A 330 -9.18 -7.99 -7.71
C THR A 330 -10.51 -8.00 -8.45
N GLY A 331 -10.81 -6.89 -9.14
CA GLY A 331 -12.15 -6.67 -9.68
C GLY A 331 -13.21 -6.75 -8.57
N LEU A 332 -14.16 -7.66 -8.72
CA LEU A 332 -15.23 -7.94 -7.75
C LEU A 332 -14.96 -9.14 -6.84
N ALA A 333 -13.76 -9.72 -6.91
CA ALA A 333 -13.34 -10.77 -5.99
C ALA A 333 -12.67 -10.15 -4.77
N ARG A 334 -13.13 -10.57 -3.59
CA ARG A 334 -12.50 -10.31 -2.30
C ARG A 334 -11.92 -11.62 -1.78
N VAL A 335 -10.62 -11.64 -1.50
CA VAL A 335 -9.91 -12.79 -0.96
C VAL A 335 -9.47 -12.48 0.45
N SER A 336 -10.05 -13.16 1.44
CA SER A 336 -9.66 -13.04 2.85
C SER A 336 -8.23 -13.54 3.04
N LEU A 337 -7.34 -12.74 3.61
CA LEU A 337 -5.95 -13.15 3.86
C LEU A 337 -5.83 -14.13 5.03
N ALA A 338 -6.82 -14.16 5.93
CA ALA A 338 -6.78 -15.00 7.12
C ALA A 338 -7.05 -16.49 6.82
N ASP A 339 -7.96 -16.77 5.89
CA ASP A 339 -8.40 -18.13 5.56
C ASP A 339 -8.44 -18.42 4.05
N GLN A 340 -8.02 -17.46 3.22
CA GLN A 340 -7.96 -17.56 1.77
C GLN A 340 -9.32 -17.82 1.11
N SER A 341 -10.42 -17.55 1.83
CA SER A 341 -11.75 -17.65 1.27
C SER A 341 -11.99 -16.56 0.23
N VAL A 342 -12.65 -16.94 -0.86
CA VAL A 342 -12.99 -16.04 -1.97
C VAL A 342 -14.48 -15.71 -1.92
N GLU A 343 -14.80 -14.43 -1.90
CA GLU A 343 -16.15 -13.88 -2.01
C GLU A 343 -16.29 -13.15 -3.35
N CYS A 344 -17.28 -13.56 -4.16
CA CYS A 344 -17.57 -12.95 -5.47
C CYS A 344 -18.76 -12.01 -5.35
N LEU A 345 -18.55 -10.73 -5.66
CA LEU A 345 -19.61 -9.72 -5.55
C LEU A 345 -20.35 -9.47 -6.89
N ALA A 346 -20.08 -10.27 -7.93
CA ALA A 346 -20.67 -10.08 -9.26
C ALA A 346 -22.21 -10.03 -9.26
N ASP A 347 -22.87 -10.81 -8.39
CA ASP A 347 -24.33 -10.87 -8.32
C ASP A 347 -24.96 -9.65 -7.64
N ILE A 348 -24.20 -8.90 -6.83
CA ILE A 348 -24.66 -7.72 -6.09
C ILE A 348 -24.08 -6.41 -6.65
N ALA A 349 -23.02 -6.51 -7.46
CA ALA A 349 -22.38 -5.37 -8.08
C ALA A 349 -23.29 -4.77 -9.17
N PRO A 350 -23.47 -3.45 -9.21
CA PRO A 350 -24.29 -2.78 -10.23
C PRO A 350 -23.75 -2.91 -11.66
N THR A 351 -22.47 -3.28 -11.81
CA THR A 351 -21.83 -3.51 -13.11
C THR A 351 -20.66 -4.49 -12.95
N PRO A 352 -20.40 -5.37 -13.95
CA PRO A 352 -19.23 -6.24 -13.94
C PRO A 352 -17.90 -5.47 -14.10
N ASP A 353 -17.94 -4.21 -14.56
CA ASP A 353 -16.76 -3.34 -14.71
C ASP A 353 -16.37 -2.62 -13.39
N ALA A 354 -17.07 -2.91 -12.29
CA ALA A 354 -16.74 -2.34 -10.99
C ALA A 354 -15.59 -3.11 -10.33
N LYS A 355 -14.88 -2.41 -9.44
CA LYS A 355 -13.88 -3.02 -8.56
C LYS A 355 -14.13 -2.63 -7.11
N ILE A 356 -13.69 -3.48 -6.19
CA ILE A 356 -13.66 -3.16 -4.77
C ILE A 356 -12.51 -2.17 -4.53
N ALA A 357 -12.82 -0.98 -3.99
CA ALA A 357 -11.82 0.00 -3.56
C ALA A 357 -11.26 -0.34 -2.17
N GLY A 358 -12.06 -1.00 -1.33
CA GLY A 358 -11.65 -1.61 -0.07
C GLY A 358 -12.85 -1.87 0.84
N GLU A 359 -12.56 -2.22 2.09
CA GLU A 359 -13.52 -2.64 3.12
C GLU A 359 -13.41 -1.76 4.36
N PHE A 360 -14.57 -1.39 4.90
CA PHE A 360 -14.68 -0.65 6.16
C PHE A 360 -14.74 -1.58 7.36
N SER A 361 -14.49 -1.07 8.58
CA SER A 361 -14.39 -1.92 9.78
C SER A 361 -15.70 -2.63 10.15
N ASP A 362 -16.85 -2.14 9.68
CA ASP A 362 -18.15 -2.79 9.86
C ASP A 362 -18.41 -3.92 8.84
N GLY A 363 -17.50 -4.12 7.89
CA GLY A 363 -17.59 -5.08 6.81
C GLY A 363 -18.29 -4.55 5.55
N ALA A 364 -18.73 -3.29 5.52
CA ALA A 364 -19.22 -2.68 4.29
C ALA A 364 -18.08 -2.50 3.26
N LEU A 365 -18.42 -2.52 1.98
CA LEU A 365 -17.46 -2.41 0.88
C LEU A 365 -17.77 -1.19 0.02
N LEU A 366 -16.72 -0.51 -0.42
CA LEU A 366 -16.85 0.55 -1.42
C LEU A 366 -16.51 -0.02 -2.80
N LEU A 367 -17.46 0.03 -3.73
CA LEU A 367 -17.25 -0.32 -5.13
C LEU A 367 -17.05 0.94 -5.97
N THR A 368 -16.14 0.88 -6.93
CA THR A 368 -15.88 1.97 -7.88
C THR A 368 -15.85 1.44 -9.31
N SER A 369 -16.40 2.19 -10.25
CA SER A 369 -16.17 1.96 -11.68
C SER A 369 -15.77 3.27 -12.35
N ALA A 370 -14.49 3.37 -12.70
CA ALA A 370 -13.89 4.52 -13.36
C ALA A 370 -13.28 4.17 -14.72
N LEU A 371 -13.42 2.93 -15.19
CA LEU A 371 -12.83 2.50 -16.45
C LEU A 371 -13.38 3.33 -17.61
N SER A 372 -12.49 3.71 -18.52
CA SER A 372 -12.84 4.61 -19.62
C SER A 372 -13.90 4.01 -20.55
N ASN A 373 -13.92 2.68 -20.65
CA ASN A 373 -14.86 1.85 -21.41
C ASN A 373 -15.98 1.22 -20.57
N ALA A 374 -16.05 1.51 -19.25
CA ALA A 374 -17.11 0.96 -18.41
C ALA A 374 -18.49 1.36 -18.94
N GLN A 375 -19.43 0.41 -18.92
CA GLN A 375 -20.81 0.66 -19.32
C GLN A 375 -21.52 1.62 -18.35
N VAL A 376 -21.19 1.49 -17.06
CA VAL A 376 -21.72 2.31 -15.98
C VAL A 376 -20.54 2.78 -15.15
N ARG A 377 -20.41 4.11 -14.99
CA ARG A 377 -19.40 4.71 -14.11
C ARG A 377 -20.08 5.23 -12.86
N GLY A 378 -19.47 5.02 -11.71
CA GLY A 378 -20.06 5.41 -10.44
C GLY A 378 -19.30 4.87 -9.25
N THR A 379 -19.89 5.11 -8.08
CA THR A 379 -19.43 4.63 -6.80
C THR A 379 -20.64 4.05 -6.06
N TRP A 380 -20.46 2.92 -5.39
CA TRP A 380 -21.55 2.26 -4.66
C TRP A 380 -21.07 1.76 -3.31
N LEU A 381 -21.91 1.89 -2.29
CA LEU A 381 -21.69 1.29 -0.98
C LEU A 381 -22.45 -0.03 -0.94
N VAL A 382 -21.73 -1.13 -0.71
CA VAL A 382 -22.31 -2.45 -0.44
C VAL A 382 -22.33 -2.65 1.06
N PRO A 383 -23.52 -2.78 1.69
CA PRO A 383 -23.60 -3.00 3.13
C PRO A 383 -22.96 -4.31 3.59
N ALA A 384 -22.63 -4.40 4.88
CA ALA A 384 -21.96 -5.55 5.48
C ALA A 384 -22.78 -6.86 5.36
N ASP A 385 -24.11 -6.77 5.34
CA ASP A 385 -25.01 -7.91 5.14
C ASP A 385 -25.17 -8.32 3.67
N ARG A 386 -24.44 -7.66 2.76
CA ARG A 386 -24.48 -7.85 1.31
C ARG A 386 -25.88 -7.62 0.71
N SER A 387 -26.67 -6.76 1.34
CA SER A 387 -27.91 -6.26 0.72
C SER A 387 -27.61 -5.47 -0.57
N GLU A 388 -28.66 -5.01 -1.24
CA GLU A 388 -28.57 -4.22 -2.47
C GLU A 388 -27.58 -3.05 -2.32
N ALA A 389 -26.69 -2.91 -3.31
CA ALA A 389 -25.69 -1.86 -3.35
C ALA A 389 -26.36 -0.48 -3.49
N VAL A 390 -25.96 0.47 -2.66
CA VAL A 390 -26.50 1.83 -2.66
C VAL A 390 -25.62 2.71 -3.53
N GLU A 391 -26.18 3.30 -4.57
CA GLU A 391 -25.47 4.25 -5.44
C GLU A 391 -25.13 5.54 -4.69
N LEU A 392 -23.88 5.96 -4.86
CA LEU A 392 -23.33 7.22 -4.39
C LEU A 392 -22.99 8.09 -5.62
N ASP A 393 -22.93 9.40 -5.42
CA ASP A 393 -22.33 10.27 -6.44
C ASP A 393 -20.87 9.88 -6.66
N SER A 394 -20.39 10.03 -7.91
CA SER A 394 -19.05 9.60 -8.30
C SER A 394 -17.98 10.26 -7.46
N LEU A 395 -17.19 9.44 -6.76
CA LEU A 395 -16.11 9.90 -5.88
C LEU A 395 -14.79 10.17 -6.62
N GLY A 396 -14.68 9.75 -7.88
CA GLY A 396 -13.39 9.68 -8.58
C GLY A 396 -12.52 8.53 -8.06
N PRO A 397 -11.20 8.57 -8.32
CA PRO A 397 -10.26 7.61 -7.75
C PRO A 397 -10.14 7.84 -6.24
N VAL A 398 -10.42 6.79 -5.47
CA VAL A 398 -10.30 6.77 -4.01
C VAL A 398 -9.70 5.46 -3.55
N GLU A 399 -9.01 5.51 -2.43
CA GLU A 399 -8.58 4.35 -1.65
C GLU A 399 -9.45 4.24 -0.39
N VAL A 400 -9.57 3.03 0.14
CA VAL A 400 -10.21 2.80 1.44
C VAL A 400 -9.19 2.18 2.38
N HIS A 401 -9.00 2.83 3.52
CA HIS A 401 -8.10 2.38 4.59
C HIS A 401 -8.87 2.40 5.91
N ALA A 402 -9.13 1.22 6.48
CA ALA A 402 -10.06 1.04 7.59
C ALA A 402 -11.39 1.81 7.36
N ASP A 403 -11.75 2.73 8.24
CA ASP A 403 -12.98 3.54 8.17
C ASP A 403 -12.85 4.81 7.30
N HIS A 404 -11.81 4.94 6.49
CA HIS A 404 -11.49 6.19 5.81
C HIS A 404 -11.52 6.05 4.29
N ILE A 405 -12.19 7.00 3.65
CA ILE A 405 -12.16 7.19 2.20
C ILE A 405 -11.08 8.24 1.93
N VAL A 406 -10.03 7.84 1.22
CA VAL A 406 -8.85 8.65 0.96
C VAL A 406 -8.87 9.08 -0.51
N SER A 407 -8.89 10.39 -0.74
CA SER A 407 -8.75 10.98 -2.07
C SER A 407 -7.36 11.56 -2.22
N ILE A 408 -6.60 11.05 -3.19
CA ILE A 408 -5.28 11.56 -3.54
C ILE A 408 -5.38 12.19 -4.93
N VAL A 409 -4.98 13.45 -5.02
CA VAL A 409 -5.02 14.23 -6.27
C VAL A 409 -3.63 14.80 -6.55
N ASP A 410 -2.98 14.24 -7.56
CA ASP A 410 -1.70 14.74 -8.05
C ASP A 410 -1.88 15.95 -8.97
N GLY A 411 -1.29 17.08 -8.58
CA GLY A 411 -1.11 18.25 -9.42
C GLY A 411 0.32 18.33 -9.96
N SER A 412 0.59 19.31 -10.83
CA SER A 412 1.94 19.50 -11.40
C SER A 412 3.00 19.81 -10.34
N ASP A 413 2.62 20.57 -9.30
CA ASP A 413 3.57 21.13 -8.33
C ASP A 413 3.33 20.58 -6.91
N SER A 414 2.22 19.87 -6.69
CA SER A 414 1.83 19.39 -5.36
C SER A 414 0.84 18.24 -5.47
N THR A 415 0.91 17.32 -4.51
CA THR A 415 -0.10 16.29 -4.29
C THR A 415 -0.99 16.71 -3.12
N PHE A 416 -2.30 16.49 -3.25
CA PHE A 416 -3.26 16.76 -2.19
C PHE A 416 -3.88 15.47 -1.69
N VAL A 417 -4.05 15.36 -0.38
CA VAL A 417 -4.70 14.22 0.26
C VAL A 417 -5.84 14.73 1.12
N ASP A 418 -7.06 14.32 0.79
CA ASP A 418 -8.26 14.60 1.58
C ASP A 418 -8.81 13.27 2.11
N VAL A 419 -8.93 13.16 3.44
CA VAL A 419 -9.39 11.94 4.13
C VAL A 419 -10.73 12.18 4.78
N TYR A 420 -11.70 11.33 4.48
CA TYR A 420 -13.06 11.42 4.99
C TYR A 420 -13.41 10.17 5.80
N ASP A 421 -14.15 10.34 6.89
CA ASP A 421 -14.69 9.21 7.64
C ASP A 421 -15.93 8.67 6.91
N TYR A 422 -15.99 7.37 6.65
CA TYR A 422 -17.12 6.79 5.91
C TYR A 422 -18.46 6.98 6.64
N ARG A 423 -18.45 7.16 7.97
CA ARG A 423 -19.66 7.42 8.78
C ARG A 423 -20.24 8.81 8.52
N ASP A 424 -19.48 9.69 7.87
CA ASP A 424 -19.96 11.00 7.43
C ASP A 424 -20.80 10.94 6.16
N LEU A 425 -20.83 9.79 5.47
CA LEU A 425 -21.84 9.55 4.44
C LEU A 425 -23.23 9.80 5.05
N LEU A 426 -24.01 10.69 4.43
CA LEU A 426 -25.40 10.91 4.82
C LEU A 426 -26.06 9.53 4.88
N PRO A 427 -26.87 9.25 5.93
CA PRO A 427 -27.36 7.91 6.18
C PRO A 427 -27.86 7.32 4.87
N ALA A 428 -27.18 6.23 4.45
CA ALA A 428 -27.55 5.43 3.29
C ALA A 428 -29.07 5.30 3.34
N GLN A 429 -29.76 5.79 2.30
CA GLN A 429 -31.22 5.75 2.27
C GLN A 429 -31.65 4.31 2.54
N GLN A 430 -32.29 4.12 3.70
CA GLN A 430 -33.00 2.90 4.05
C GLN A 430 -34.14 2.63 3.06
#